data_AF-A0A9N8ZFC3-F1
#
_entry.id   AF-A0A9N8ZFC3-F1
#
_cell.length_a   1.000
_cell.length_b   1.000
_cell.length_c   1.000
_cell.angle_alpha   90.00
_cell.angle_beta   90.00
_cell.angle_gamma   90.00
#
_symmetry.space_group_name_H-M   'P 1'
#
loop_
_entity.id
_entity.type
_entity.pdbx_description
1 polymer ?
#
loop_
_entity_poly.entity_id
_entity_poly.type
_entity_poly.pdbx_seq_one_letter_code
_entity_poly.pdbx_strand_id
1 'polypeptide(L)'
;MGNSDLDRQIEKIRNCELITEGEVRRLCAKAYEILIEESNVQRVDAPVTICGDIHGQFYDLMELFRVGDDCPKTNYLFLGDFVDRGYYSVETFFLLLALKVRYPDRITLIRGNHESRQITQVYGFYDECVRKYGTADVWNLCCDIFDLISLAAIIDDRIFCVHGGLSPTIQVLDQIKNLDRMQEVPHDGPMCDLLWSDPYDSSDMDGWSLSPRGAGFLFGGDVVASFLHMNDLELIARAHQLVMEGYKLMFGETLVTVWSAPNYCYRCGNVAAILELDDQLNQTYKIFDAATEPPGLVSVSFCNGPNKSASMDFNTELDTQPQASTSGASVTIGPFTLFCLVHGGSLENAFPVKTDKNATIGEFKNAIKAMKSNEFGDIDADKLMLWKRQFELLSEADIEDLGGVKIIDPTAEIGEEFGALPPKRHIHVIVTCPPHK
;
A
#
# COMPACT_ATOMS: atom_id res chain seq x y z
N MET A 1 -29.89 -25.75 16.01
CA MET A 1 -28.65 -26.07 15.28
C MET A 1 -27.54 -25.42 16.08
N GLY A 2 -26.59 -26.19 16.60
CA GLY A 2 -25.56 -25.64 17.49
C GLY A 2 -24.71 -24.61 16.74
N ASN A 3 -24.51 -23.44 17.34
CA ASN A 3 -23.71 -22.35 16.77
C ASN A 3 -22.32 -22.90 16.44
N SER A 4 -21.92 -22.91 15.16
CA SER A 4 -20.59 -23.42 14.79
C SER A 4 -19.50 -22.52 15.36
N ASP A 5 -18.28 -23.03 15.56
CA ASP A 5 -17.13 -22.21 16.02
C ASP A 5 -16.93 -20.97 15.12
N LEU A 6 -17.29 -21.08 13.84
CA LEU A 6 -17.23 -20.00 12.85
C LEU A 6 -18.32 -18.95 13.07
N ASP A 7 -19.57 -19.34 13.33
CA ASP A 7 -20.66 -18.37 13.59
C ASP A 7 -20.37 -17.54 14.85
N ARG A 8 -19.79 -18.16 15.89
CA ARG A 8 -19.29 -17.45 17.08
C ARG A 8 -18.18 -16.46 16.73
N GLN A 9 -17.22 -16.86 15.89
CA GLN A 9 -16.14 -15.97 15.46
C GLN A 9 -16.70 -14.77 14.68
N ILE A 10 -17.64 -14.99 13.76
CA ILE A 10 -18.31 -13.93 13.01
C ILE A 10 -19.00 -12.96 13.96
N GLU A 11 -19.76 -13.46 14.95
CA GLU A 11 -20.45 -12.62 15.93
C GLU A 11 -19.45 -11.76 16.74
N LYS A 12 -18.35 -12.35 17.20
CA LYS A 12 -17.28 -11.61 17.88
C LYS A 12 -16.69 -10.51 16.99
N ILE A 13 -16.32 -10.84 15.76
CA ILE A 13 -15.70 -9.88 14.85
C ILE A 13 -16.69 -8.75 14.54
N ARG A 14 -17.98 -9.04 14.35
CA ARG A 14 -19.04 -8.02 14.17
C ARG A 14 -19.15 -7.03 15.34
N ASN A 15 -18.84 -7.49 16.55
CA ASN A 15 -18.74 -6.64 17.73
C ASN A 15 -17.39 -5.91 17.85
N CYS A 16 -16.57 -5.91 16.78
CA CYS A 16 -15.21 -5.39 16.74
C CYS A 16 -14.28 -6.06 17.78
N GLU A 17 -14.55 -7.33 18.13
CA GLU A 17 -13.72 -8.09 19.05
C GLU A 17 -12.72 -8.97 18.31
N LEU A 18 -11.50 -9.04 18.85
CA LEU A 18 -10.45 -9.91 18.30
C LEU A 18 -10.75 -11.39 18.54
N ILE A 19 -10.54 -12.18 17.48
CA ILE A 19 -10.39 -13.63 17.59
C ILE A 19 -8.93 -13.98 17.93
N THR A 20 -8.73 -15.08 18.64
CA THR A 20 -7.41 -15.53 19.08
C THR A 20 -6.53 -15.95 17.88
N GLU A 21 -5.21 -15.89 18.01
CA GLU A 21 -4.28 -16.36 16.96
C GLU A 21 -4.56 -17.80 16.51
N GLY A 22 -4.95 -18.67 17.46
CA GLY A 22 -5.36 -20.05 17.14
C GLY A 22 -6.64 -20.13 16.30
N GLU A 23 -7.60 -19.22 16.53
CA GLU A 23 -8.80 -19.08 15.69
C GLU A 23 -8.44 -18.52 14.30
N VAL A 24 -7.56 -17.51 14.23
CA VAL A 24 -7.04 -16.95 12.96
C VAL A 24 -6.42 -18.05 12.11
N ARG A 25 -5.52 -18.86 12.69
CA ARG A 25 -4.87 -19.98 11.97
C ARG A 25 -5.89 -20.97 11.38
N ARG A 26 -6.96 -21.28 12.13
CA ARG A 26 -8.03 -22.17 11.64
C ARG A 26 -8.89 -21.52 10.57
N LEU A 27 -9.16 -20.22 10.69
CA LEU A 27 -9.90 -19.46 9.68
C LEU A 27 -9.12 -19.40 8.36
N CYS A 28 -7.84 -19.03 8.41
CA CYS A 28 -6.96 -19.01 7.24
C CYS A 28 -6.84 -20.40 6.59
N ALA A 29 -6.70 -21.47 7.38
CA ALA A 29 -6.66 -22.83 6.82
C ALA A 29 -7.92 -23.20 6.02
N LYS A 30 -9.11 -22.84 6.51
CA LYS A 30 -10.37 -23.05 5.78
C LYS A 30 -10.50 -22.16 4.57
N ALA A 31 -10.04 -20.91 4.66
CA ALA A 31 -10.03 -20.00 3.53
C ALA A 31 -9.09 -20.49 2.43
N TYR A 32 -7.93 -21.04 2.78
CA TYR A 32 -7.00 -21.66 1.84
C TYR A 32 -7.67 -22.76 1.02
N GLU A 33 -8.39 -23.68 1.67
CA GLU A 33 -9.12 -24.78 0.99
C GLU A 33 -10.12 -24.29 -0.06
N ILE A 34 -10.67 -23.08 0.11
CA ILE A 34 -11.63 -22.48 -0.82
C ILE A 34 -10.89 -21.69 -1.92
N LEU A 35 -10.01 -20.78 -1.52
CA LEU A 35 -9.37 -19.81 -2.43
C LEU A 35 -8.34 -20.46 -3.36
N ILE A 36 -7.79 -21.62 -3.01
CA ILE A 36 -6.85 -22.35 -3.88
C ILE A 36 -7.55 -22.94 -5.11
N GLU A 37 -8.83 -23.32 -4.99
CA GLU A 37 -9.63 -23.91 -6.07
C GLU A 37 -10.25 -22.82 -6.97
N GLU A 38 -10.21 -21.56 -6.55
CA GLU A 38 -10.70 -20.43 -7.31
C GLU A 38 -9.79 -20.10 -8.53
N SER A 39 -10.40 -19.83 -9.68
CA SER A 39 -9.72 -19.24 -10.85
C SER A 39 -9.25 -17.80 -10.61
N ASN A 40 -8.29 -17.30 -11.39
CA ASN A 40 -7.92 -15.88 -11.33
C ASN A 40 -9.07 -14.95 -11.74
N VAL A 41 -10.00 -15.43 -12.56
CA VAL A 41 -11.22 -14.71 -12.97
C VAL A 41 -12.42 -15.47 -12.45
N GLN A 42 -13.02 -14.99 -11.36
CA GLN A 42 -14.18 -15.64 -10.74
C GLN A 42 -15.46 -15.37 -11.52
N ARG A 43 -16.22 -16.42 -11.80
CA ARG A 43 -17.59 -16.26 -12.29
C ARG A 43 -18.50 -15.94 -11.12
N VAL A 44 -19.33 -14.92 -11.28
CA VAL A 44 -20.34 -14.50 -10.30
C VAL A 44 -21.66 -14.38 -11.03
N ASP A 45 -22.73 -14.93 -10.46
CA ASP A 45 -24.06 -14.82 -11.04
C ASP A 45 -24.83 -13.68 -10.36
N ALA A 46 -25.65 -12.94 -11.13
CA ALA A 46 -26.58 -11.98 -10.55
C ALA A 46 -27.74 -12.69 -9.81
N PRO A 47 -28.35 -12.06 -8.78
CA PRO A 47 -28.13 -10.70 -8.32
C PRO A 47 -26.90 -10.61 -7.41
N VAL A 48 -26.18 -9.49 -7.48
CA VAL A 48 -24.96 -9.25 -6.70
C VAL A 48 -24.75 -7.78 -6.40
N THR A 49 -24.17 -7.49 -5.24
CA THR A 49 -23.77 -6.15 -4.82
C THR A 49 -22.25 -6.01 -4.90
N ILE A 50 -21.78 -5.06 -5.70
CA ILE A 50 -20.37 -4.73 -5.88
C ILE A 50 -19.96 -3.66 -4.87
N CYS A 51 -18.88 -3.91 -4.16
CA CYS A 51 -18.26 -3.01 -3.18
C CYS A 51 -16.85 -2.64 -3.62
N GLY A 52 -16.51 -1.35 -3.57
CA GLY A 52 -15.15 -0.86 -3.77
C GLY A 52 -14.29 -0.98 -2.51
N ASP A 53 -13.32 -0.08 -2.40
CA ASP A 53 -12.33 -0.04 -1.32
C ASP A 53 -12.97 0.15 0.06
N ILE A 54 -12.38 -0.50 1.08
CA ILE A 54 -12.86 -0.48 2.48
C ILE A 54 -11.81 0.11 3.43
N HIS A 55 -10.51 -0.16 3.19
CA HIS A 55 -9.37 0.40 3.90
C HIS A 55 -9.49 0.40 5.43
N GLY A 56 -9.81 -0.76 6.01
CA GLY A 56 -9.86 -0.94 7.46
C GLY A 56 -10.88 -0.05 8.19
N GLN A 57 -11.85 0.54 7.48
CA GLN A 57 -12.94 1.31 8.06
C GLN A 57 -14.09 0.40 8.51
N PHE A 58 -13.84 -0.39 9.56
CA PHE A 58 -14.74 -1.46 10.01
C PHE A 58 -16.18 -1.03 10.31
N TYR A 59 -16.38 0.13 10.95
CA TYR A 59 -17.74 0.59 11.26
C TYR A 59 -18.50 1.02 9.99
N ASP A 60 -17.80 1.53 8.98
CA ASP A 60 -18.38 1.84 7.68
C ASP A 60 -18.69 0.55 6.90
N LEU A 61 -17.90 -0.52 7.07
CA LEU A 61 -18.26 -1.85 6.57
C LEU A 61 -19.56 -2.37 7.23
N MET A 62 -19.81 -2.07 8.51
CA MET A 62 -21.07 -2.45 9.16
C MET A 62 -22.24 -1.67 8.57
N GLU A 63 -22.03 -0.39 8.28
CA GLU A 63 -23.02 0.46 7.62
C GLU A 63 -23.29 -0.03 6.18
N LEU A 64 -22.26 -0.44 5.45
CA LEU A 64 -22.38 -1.05 4.13
C LEU A 64 -23.31 -2.27 4.16
N PHE A 65 -23.16 -3.19 5.13
CA PHE A 65 -24.06 -4.33 5.29
C PHE A 65 -25.47 -3.93 5.75
N ARG A 66 -25.63 -2.80 6.44
CA ARG A 66 -26.94 -2.25 6.79
C ARG A 66 -27.67 -1.70 5.57
N VAL A 67 -26.95 -1.10 4.63
CA VAL A 67 -27.48 -0.48 3.40
C VAL A 67 -27.72 -1.51 2.29
N GLY A 68 -26.82 -2.49 2.14
CA GLY A 68 -26.87 -3.54 1.11
C GLY A 68 -27.54 -4.86 1.54
N ASP A 69 -28.07 -4.94 2.76
CA ASP A 69 -28.56 -6.16 3.42
C ASP A 69 -27.49 -7.23 3.69
N ASP A 70 -27.60 -7.89 4.84
CA ASP A 70 -26.58 -8.84 5.29
C ASP A 70 -26.61 -10.19 4.55
N CYS A 71 -25.46 -10.86 4.46
CA CYS A 71 -25.42 -12.27 4.04
C CYS A 71 -26.18 -13.16 5.04
N PRO A 72 -26.88 -14.22 4.58
CA PRO A 72 -26.89 -14.73 3.20
C PRO A 72 -28.01 -14.15 2.30
N LYS A 73 -28.64 -13.04 2.66
CA LYS A 73 -29.74 -12.48 1.85
C LYS A 73 -29.23 -11.87 0.54
N THR A 74 -28.06 -11.22 0.61
CA THR A 74 -27.40 -10.56 -0.51
C THR A 74 -26.12 -11.32 -0.87
N ASN A 75 -25.80 -11.38 -2.16
CA ASN A 75 -24.51 -11.83 -2.66
C ASN A 75 -23.61 -10.61 -2.85
N TYR A 76 -22.33 -10.72 -2.52
CA TYR A 76 -21.38 -9.63 -2.59
C TYR A 76 -20.15 -9.97 -3.42
N LEU A 77 -19.67 -8.98 -4.17
CA LEU A 77 -18.36 -8.95 -4.79
C LEU A 77 -17.59 -7.74 -4.23
N PHE A 78 -16.52 -7.99 -3.49
CA PHE A 78 -15.64 -6.92 -3.01
C PHE A 78 -14.42 -6.79 -3.91
N LEU A 79 -14.13 -5.56 -4.33
CA LEU A 79 -13.13 -5.23 -5.34
C LEU A 79 -11.71 -5.00 -4.76
N GLY A 80 -11.39 -5.53 -3.58
CA GLY A 80 -10.07 -5.38 -2.96
C GLY A 80 -9.95 -4.21 -1.97
N ASP A 81 -8.72 -3.95 -1.54
CA ASP A 81 -8.35 -2.88 -0.60
C ASP A 81 -9.16 -2.94 0.70
N PHE A 82 -9.05 -4.09 1.36
CA PHE A 82 -9.70 -4.38 2.64
C PHE A 82 -8.94 -3.75 3.80
N VAL A 83 -7.62 -3.59 3.66
CA VAL A 83 -6.69 -3.23 4.72
C VAL A 83 -6.00 -1.89 4.50
N ASP A 84 -5.18 -1.50 5.49
CA ASP A 84 -4.42 -0.25 5.58
C ASP A 84 -5.28 1.00 5.75
N ARG A 85 -4.62 2.12 6.09
CA ARG A 85 -5.18 3.47 6.25
C ARG A 85 -6.12 3.63 7.45
N GLY A 86 -7.17 2.83 7.53
CA GLY A 86 -8.08 2.75 8.67
C GLY A 86 -7.49 2.01 9.86
N TYR A 87 -8.13 2.16 11.02
CA TYR A 87 -7.60 1.62 12.29
C TYR A 87 -7.99 0.16 12.59
N TYR A 88 -8.86 -0.43 11.76
CA TYR A 88 -9.52 -1.73 12.00
C TYR A 88 -9.39 -2.67 10.81
N SER A 89 -8.23 -2.68 10.16
CA SER A 89 -7.95 -3.57 9.01
C SER A 89 -8.05 -5.04 9.41
N VAL A 90 -7.62 -5.40 10.62
CA VAL A 90 -7.68 -6.76 11.17
C VAL A 90 -9.13 -7.25 11.25
N GLU A 91 -10.02 -6.48 11.87
CA GLU A 91 -11.42 -6.84 12.02
C GLU A 91 -12.14 -6.83 10.67
N THR A 92 -11.83 -5.84 9.81
CA THR A 92 -12.37 -5.72 8.46
C THR A 92 -12.05 -6.95 7.63
N PHE A 93 -10.77 -7.29 7.50
CA PHE A 93 -10.35 -8.43 6.69
C PHE A 93 -10.86 -9.75 7.26
N PHE A 94 -10.79 -9.94 8.59
CA PHE A 94 -11.29 -11.19 9.19
C PHE A 94 -12.79 -11.36 9.10
N LEU A 95 -13.59 -10.28 9.11
CA LEU A 95 -15.01 -10.41 8.87
C LEU A 95 -15.29 -10.88 7.45
N LEU A 96 -14.67 -10.23 6.45
CA LEU A 96 -14.81 -10.61 5.04
C LEU A 96 -14.36 -12.06 4.80
N LEU A 97 -13.21 -12.46 5.38
CA LEU A 97 -12.68 -13.81 5.28
C LEU A 97 -13.59 -14.85 5.96
N ALA A 98 -14.11 -14.54 7.15
CA ALA A 98 -15.04 -15.43 7.86
C ALA A 98 -16.38 -15.57 7.10
N LEU A 99 -16.89 -14.49 6.51
CA LEU A 99 -18.07 -14.54 5.65
C LEU A 99 -17.80 -15.33 4.37
N LYS A 100 -16.62 -15.19 3.74
CA LYS A 100 -16.19 -16.03 2.61
C LYS A 100 -16.19 -17.51 2.97
N VAL A 101 -15.59 -17.89 4.11
CA VAL A 101 -15.58 -19.28 4.57
C VAL A 101 -16.98 -19.79 4.88
N ARG A 102 -17.85 -18.92 5.41
CA ARG A 102 -19.21 -19.29 5.82
C ARG A 102 -20.19 -19.40 4.65
N TYR A 103 -20.00 -18.58 3.63
CA TYR A 103 -20.87 -18.43 2.45
C TYR A 103 -20.03 -18.32 1.18
N PRO A 104 -19.28 -19.38 0.81
CA PRO A 104 -18.30 -19.33 -0.29
C PRO A 104 -18.92 -18.95 -1.64
N ASP A 105 -20.17 -19.33 -1.89
CA ASP A 105 -20.91 -19.03 -3.12
C ASP A 105 -21.59 -17.66 -3.11
N ARG A 106 -21.50 -16.90 -2.01
CA ARG A 106 -22.19 -15.59 -1.85
C ARG A 106 -21.26 -14.43 -1.57
N ILE A 107 -20.04 -14.70 -1.14
CA ILE A 107 -19.00 -13.68 -0.96
C ILE A 107 -17.90 -13.98 -1.95
N THR A 108 -17.66 -13.06 -2.87
CA THR A 108 -16.51 -13.10 -3.78
C THR A 108 -15.58 -11.97 -3.40
N LEU A 109 -14.30 -12.28 -3.25
CA LEU A 109 -13.24 -11.32 -2.94
C LEU A 109 -12.27 -11.34 -4.12
N ILE A 110 -11.97 -10.17 -4.67
CA ILE A 110 -10.82 -10.00 -5.57
C ILE A 110 -9.74 -9.16 -4.88
N ARG A 111 -8.50 -9.34 -5.31
CA ARG A 111 -7.32 -8.75 -4.69
C ARG A 111 -7.21 -7.27 -5.06
N GLY A 112 -6.94 -6.41 -4.09
CA GLY A 112 -6.52 -5.03 -4.31
C GLY A 112 -5.01 -4.87 -4.24
N ASN A 113 -4.50 -3.66 -4.49
CA ASN A 113 -3.06 -3.41 -4.40
C ASN A 113 -2.57 -3.43 -2.94
N HIS A 114 -3.44 -3.15 -1.97
CA HIS A 114 -3.13 -3.19 -0.54
C HIS A 114 -3.00 -4.61 0.02
N GLU A 115 -3.55 -5.63 -0.65
CA GLU A 115 -3.36 -7.03 -0.26
C GLU A 115 -1.98 -7.57 -0.71
N SER A 116 -0.90 -6.88 -0.31
CA SER A 116 0.49 -7.21 -0.62
C SER A 116 1.41 -6.94 0.57
N ARG A 117 2.52 -7.69 0.69
CA ARG A 117 3.48 -7.51 1.79
C ARG A 117 4.11 -6.13 1.75
N GLN A 118 4.45 -5.64 0.56
CA GLN A 118 5.10 -4.34 0.39
C GLN A 118 4.23 -3.17 0.86
N ILE A 119 2.95 -3.18 0.49
CA ILE A 119 2.03 -2.08 0.80
C ILE A 119 1.63 -2.12 2.28
N THR A 120 1.30 -3.30 2.81
CA THR A 120 0.89 -3.45 4.22
C THR A 120 1.96 -3.06 5.25
N GLN A 121 3.23 -3.15 4.87
CA GLN A 121 4.36 -2.67 5.69
C GLN A 121 4.50 -1.15 5.71
N VAL A 122 3.95 -0.46 4.72
CA VAL A 122 4.06 1.00 4.57
C VAL A 122 2.83 1.71 5.13
N TYR A 123 1.64 1.14 4.95
CA TYR A 123 0.38 1.85 5.15
C TYR A 123 -0.43 1.42 6.39
N GLY A 124 0.11 0.50 7.20
CA GLY A 124 -0.26 0.34 8.62
C GLY A 124 -0.77 -1.03 9.03
N PHE A 125 -1.14 -1.91 8.11
CA PHE A 125 -1.69 -3.23 8.46
C PHE A 125 -0.69 -4.12 9.19
N TYR A 126 0.60 -4.09 8.80
CA TYR A 126 1.67 -4.81 9.50
C TYR A 126 1.75 -4.37 10.97
N ASP A 127 1.83 -3.06 11.21
CA ASP A 127 1.92 -2.49 12.56
C ASP A 127 0.65 -2.76 13.37
N GLU A 128 -0.52 -2.75 12.72
CA GLU A 128 -1.78 -3.10 13.34
C GLU A 128 -1.79 -4.55 13.84
N CYS A 129 -1.33 -5.50 13.02
CA CYS A 129 -1.24 -6.90 13.39
C CYS A 129 -0.29 -7.12 14.57
N VAL A 130 0.92 -6.55 14.51
CA VAL A 130 1.92 -6.65 15.58
C VAL A 130 1.39 -6.03 16.88
N ARG A 131 0.71 -4.89 16.81
CA ARG A 131 0.13 -4.22 17.99
C ARG A 131 -1.00 -5.03 18.63
N LYS A 132 -1.87 -5.65 17.82
CA LYS A 132 -3.06 -6.39 18.29
C LYS A 132 -2.72 -7.81 18.78
N TYR A 133 -1.74 -8.47 18.18
CA TYR A 133 -1.39 -9.87 18.46
C TYR A 133 -0.02 -10.06 19.12
N GLY A 134 0.82 -9.03 19.18
CA GLY A 134 2.14 -9.07 19.79
C GLY A 134 3.27 -9.59 18.90
N THR A 135 2.94 -10.28 17.80
CA THR A 135 3.90 -10.81 16.81
C THR A 135 3.41 -10.55 15.38
N ALA A 136 4.30 -10.77 14.40
CA ALA A 136 3.96 -10.67 12.98
C ALA A 136 3.29 -11.95 12.42
N ASP A 137 3.01 -12.96 13.25
CA ASP A 137 2.52 -14.27 12.77
C ASP A 137 1.14 -14.14 12.10
N VAL A 138 0.27 -13.30 12.66
CA VAL A 138 -1.04 -13.02 12.06
C VAL A 138 -0.89 -12.30 10.72
N TRP A 139 0.04 -11.34 10.61
CA TRP A 139 0.30 -10.66 9.34
C TRP A 139 0.80 -11.64 8.27
N ASN A 140 1.74 -12.53 8.62
CA ASN A 140 2.22 -13.58 7.71
C ASN A 140 1.07 -14.46 7.21
N LEU A 141 0.19 -14.92 8.11
CA LEU A 141 -0.99 -15.71 7.74
C LEU A 141 -1.94 -14.95 6.80
N CYS A 142 -2.15 -13.65 7.03
CA CYS A 142 -2.95 -12.82 6.13
C CYS A 142 -2.31 -12.68 4.75
N CYS A 143 -1.00 -12.43 4.68
CA CYS A 143 -0.28 -12.34 3.41
C CYS A 143 -0.31 -13.64 2.60
N ASP A 144 -0.23 -14.80 3.26
CA ASP A 144 -0.37 -16.10 2.59
C ASP A 144 -1.78 -16.28 2.01
N ILE A 145 -2.82 -15.71 2.66
CA ILE A 145 -4.18 -15.70 2.11
C ILE A 145 -4.31 -14.69 0.96
N PHE A 146 -3.71 -13.51 1.07
CA PHE A 146 -3.74 -12.50 0.01
C PHE A 146 -3.23 -13.04 -1.33
N ASP A 147 -2.20 -13.89 -1.30
CA ASP A 147 -1.65 -14.53 -2.51
C ASP A 147 -2.65 -15.45 -3.23
N LEU A 148 -3.69 -15.93 -2.52
CA LEU A 148 -4.70 -16.83 -3.10
C LEU A 148 -5.89 -16.08 -3.68
N ILE A 149 -6.11 -14.82 -3.31
CA ILE A 149 -7.30 -14.06 -3.70
C ILE A 149 -7.29 -13.83 -5.21
N SER A 150 -8.43 -14.10 -5.84
CA SER A 150 -8.64 -13.95 -7.28
C SER A 150 -8.31 -12.54 -7.78
N LEU A 151 -7.84 -12.38 -9.01
CA LEU A 151 -7.41 -11.08 -9.56
C LEU A 151 -8.57 -10.27 -10.15
N ALA A 152 -9.61 -10.96 -10.61
CA ALA A 152 -10.76 -10.36 -11.26
C ALA A 152 -12.00 -11.23 -11.09
N ALA A 153 -13.15 -10.68 -11.46
CA ALA A 153 -14.40 -11.42 -11.59
C ALA A 153 -15.12 -11.07 -12.89
N ILE A 154 -16.05 -11.93 -13.29
CA ILE A 154 -16.97 -11.71 -14.39
C ILE A 154 -18.39 -12.02 -13.92
N ILE A 155 -19.28 -11.03 -14.05
CA ILE A 155 -20.68 -11.14 -13.65
C ILE A 155 -21.52 -11.46 -14.88
N ASP A 156 -22.26 -12.57 -14.85
CA ASP A 156 -23.15 -13.05 -15.92
C ASP A 156 -22.51 -13.03 -17.32
N ASP A 157 -21.20 -13.27 -17.40
CA ASP A 157 -20.41 -13.24 -18.64
C ASP A 157 -20.48 -11.87 -19.39
N ARG A 158 -20.92 -10.78 -18.72
CA ARG A 158 -21.16 -9.45 -19.34
C ARG A 158 -20.41 -8.28 -18.70
N ILE A 159 -20.12 -8.37 -17.40
CA ILE A 159 -19.46 -7.29 -16.66
C ILE A 159 -18.13 -7.79 -16.13
N PHE A 160 -17.04 -7.14 -16.52
CA PHE A 160 -15.70 -7.44 -15.99
C PHE A 160 -15.42 -6.59 -14.75
N CYS A 161 -14.96 -7.23 -13.69
CA CYS A 161 -14.66 -6.58 -12.43
C CYS A 161 -13.19 -6.76 -12.08
N VAL A 162 -12.51 -5.66 -11.77
CA VAL A 162 -11.08 -5.62 -11.43
C VAL A 162 -10.84 -4.52 -10.40
N HIS A 163 -9.85 -4.65 -9.52
CA HIS A 163 -9.56 -3.58 -8.55
C HIS A 163 -9.04 -2.31 -9.24
N GLY A 164 -7.89 -2.47 -9.90
CA GLY A 164 -7.18 -1.45 -10.67
C GLY A 164 -7.86 -1.19 -12.02
N GLY A 165 -7.25 -1.67 -13.08
CA GLY A 165 -7.76 -1.44 -14.42
C GLY A 165 -7.18 -2.39 -15.44
N LEU A 166 -7.07 -1.92 -16.67
CA LEU A 166 -6.59 -2.73 -17.78
C LEU A 166 -5.05 -2.75 -17.83
N SER A 167 -4.50 -3.74 -18.55
CA SER A 167 -3.07 -3.83 -18.85
C SER A 167 -2.82 -3.74 -20.35
N PRO A 168 -1.76 -3.06 -20.83
CA PRO A 168 -1.37 -3.06 -22.24
C PRO A 168 -0.98 -4.46 -22.74
N THR A 169 -0.71 -5.41 -21.84
CA THR A 169 -0.33 -6.79 -22.17
C THR A 169 -1.50 -7.79 -22.12
N ILE A 170 -2.68 -7.34 -21.65
CA ILE A 170 -3.89 -8.16 -21.52
C ILE A 170 -4.96 -7.60 -22.44
N GLN A 171 -5.26 -8.36 -23.49
CA GLN A 171 -6.31 -8.05 -24.46
C GLN A 171 -7.55 -8.91 -24.24
N VAL A 172 -7.38 -10.13 -23.72
CA VAL A 172 -8.48 -11.07 -23.45
C VAL A 172 -8.45 -11.67 -22.06
N LEU A 173 -9.63 -12.00 -21.51
CA LEU A 173 -9.80 -12.54 -20.16
C LEU A 173 -8.99 -13.82 -19.90
N ASP A 174 -8.81 -14.67 -20.92
CA ASP A 174 -8.04 -15.90 -20.79
C ASP A 174 -6.56 -15.65 -20.47
N GLN A 175 -6.00 -14.48 -20.81
CA GLN A 175 -4.64 -14.13 -20.40
C GLN A 175 -4.57 -13.92 -18.88
N ILE A 176 -5.61 -13.35 -18.26
CA ILE A 176 -5.71 -13.18 -16.80
C ILE A 176 -5.79 -14.56 -16.12
N LYS A 177 -6.58 -15.48 -16.66
CA LYS A 177 -6.74 -16.84 -16.14
C LYS A 177 -5.43 -17.63 -16.08
N ASN A 178 -4.45 -17.29 -16.92
CA ASN A 178 -3.15 -17.96 -17.02
C ASN A 178 -2.04 -17.31 -16.19
N LEU A 179 -2.32 -16.20 -15.48
CA LEU A 179 -1.34 -15.58 -14.60
C LEU A 179 -1.05 -16.47 -13.39
N ASP A 180 0.21 -16.47 -12.94
CA ASP A 180 0.53 -17.02 -11.62
C ASP A 180 0.20 -15.96 -10.56
N ARG A 181 -0.93 -16.10 -9.87
CA ARG A 181 -1.35 -15.12 -8.84
C ARG A 181 -0.78 -15.41 -7.45
N MET A 182 -0.30 -16.64 -7.22
CA MET A 182 0.09 -17.15 -5.89
C MET A 182 1.49 -16.69 -5.49
N GLN A 183 1.67 -15.38 -5.53
CA GLN A 183 2.92 -14.71 -5.24
C GLN A 183 2.64 -13.29 -4.75
N GLU A 184 3.69 -12.68 -4.20
CA GLU A 184 3.71 -11.24 -3.98
C GLU A 184 3.49 -10.49 -5.28
N VAL A 185 2.73 -9.38 -5.21
CA VAL A 185 2.45 -8.53 -6.38
C VAL A 185 3.80 -8.04 -6.97
N PRO A 186 4.09 -8.33 -8.25
CA PRO A 186 5.30 -7.84 -8.90
C PRO A 186 5.35 -6.31 -9.00
N HIS A 187 6.53 -5.77 -9.29
CA HIS A 187 6.70 -4.32 -9.52
C HIS A 187 6.20 -3.84 -10.88
N ASP A 188 6.09 -4.75 -11.85
CA ASP A 188 5.61 -4.48 -13.19
C ASP A 188 4.87 -5.69 -13.77
N GLY A 189 4.31 -5.50 -14.96
CA GLY A 189 3.64 -6.55 -15.71
C GLY A 189 2.17 -6.73 -15.37
N PRO A 190 1.51 -7.73 -15.99
CA PRO A 190 0.06 -7.82 -16.07
C PRO A 190 -0.65 -7.87 -14.72
N MET A 191 -0.09 -8.57 -13.73
CA MET A 191 -0.67 -8.64 -12.39
C MET A 191 -0.57 -7.30 -11.66
N CYS A 192 0.56 -6.59 -11.78
CA CYS A 192 0.72 -5.24 -11.24
C CYS A 192 -0.28 -4.29 -11.91
N ASP A 193 -0.36 -4.32 -13.24
CA ASP A 193 -1.24 -3.44 -14.02
C ASP A 193 -2.72 -3.61 -13.65
N LEU A 194 -3.20 -4.85 -13.46
CA LEU A 194 -4.58 -5.13 -13.05
C LEU A 194 -4.91 -4.54 -11.68
N LEU A 195 -3.93 -4.40 -10.78
CA LEU A 195 -4.12 -3.87 -9.43
C LEU A 195 -3.86 -2.36 -9.34
N TRP A 196 -3.10 -1.77 -10.26
CA TRP A 196 -2.60 -0.38 -10.12
C TRP A 196 -3.01 0.59 -11.23
N SER A 197 -3.55 0.10 -12.34
CA SER A 197 -3.88 0.98 -13.48
C SER A 197 -5.14 1.80 -13.24
N ASP A 198 -5.18 3.00 -13.82
CA ASP A 198 -6.28 3.95 -13.69
C ASP A 198 -6.80 4.43 -15.05
N PRO A 199 -8.10 4.69 -15.21
CA PRO A 199 -8.59 5.48 -16.31
C PRO A 199 -8.11 6.94 -16.22
N TYR A 200 -7.94 7.60 -17.37
CA TYR A 200 -7.75 9.05 -17.37
C TYR A 200 -8.96 9.79 -16.81
N ASP A 201 -8.74 10.83 -16.01
CA ASP A 201 -9.82 11.69 -15.52
C ASP A 201 -10.58 12.44 -16.63
N SER A 202 -9.91 12.69 -17.76
CA SER A 202 -10.49 13.34 -18.94
C SER A 202 -10.91 12.32 -19.98
N SER A 203 -12.16 12.40 -20.43
CA SER A 203 -12.72 11.54 -21.48
C SER A 203 -12.13 11.77 -22.87
N ASP A 204 -11.37 12.85 -23.07
CA ASP A 204 -10.77 13.22 -24.37
C ASP A 204 -9.36 12.64 -24.57
N MET A 205 -8.84 11.90 -23.58
CA MET A 205 -7.53 11.26 -23.64
C MET A 205 -7.67 9.80 -24.06
N ASP A 206 -6.92 9.45 -25.11
CA ASP A 206 -6.88 8.09 -25.68
C ASP A 206 -5.54 7.39 -25.41
N GLY A 207 -5.54 6.07 -25.55
CA GLY A 207 -4.38 5.21 -25.47
C GLY A 207 -3.86 5.03 -24.04
N TRP A 208 -2.56 4.74 -23.95
CA TRP A 208 -1.88 4.43 -22.69
C TRP A 208 -0.86 5.50 -22.32
N SER A 209 -0.68 5.78 -21.03
CA SER A 209 0.49 6.48 -20.51
C SER A 209 1.02 5.86 -19.23
N LEU A 210 2.22 6.28 -18.83
CA LEU A 210 2.78 5.90 -17.53
C LEU A 210 1.91 6.45 -16.40
N SER A 211 1.67 5.61 -15.41
CA SER A 211 0.92 6.00 -14.21
C SER A 211 1.77 6.86 -13.28
N PRO A 212 1.22 7.94 -12.70
CA PRO A 212 1.89 8.72 -11.66
C PRO A 212 2.07 7.93 -10.35
N ARG A 213 1.43 6.77 -10.19
CA ARG A 213 1.58 5.87 -9.03
C ARG A 213 2.95 5.19 -8.96
N GLY A 214 3.71 5.22 -10.06
CA GLY A 214 4.94 4.46 -10.21
C GLY A 214 4.72 2.96 -10.48
N ALA A 215 3.47 2.57 -10.74
CA ALA A 215 3.01 1.21 -11.03
C ALA A 215 1.75 1.26 -11.89
N GLY A 216 1.55 0.26 -12.75
CA GLY A 216 0.46 0.24 -13.72
C GLY A 216 0.52 1.39 -14.75
N PHE A 217 -0.61 1.64 -15.40
CA PHE A 217 -0.75 2.60 -16.49
C PHE A 217 -1.97 3.49 -16.33
N LEU A 218 -1.97 4.65 -17.00
CA LEU A 218 -3.20 5.37 -17.32
C LEU A 218 -3.76 4.86 -18.65
N PHE A 219 -5.08 4.79 -18.77
CA PHE A 219 -5.75 4.36 -20.01
C PHE A 219 -6.99 5.18 -20.38
N GLY A 220 -7.23 5.31 -21.70
CA GLY A 220 -8.35 6.05 -22.28
C GLY A 220 -9.59 5.23 -22.58
N GLY A 221 -10.63 5.91 -23.07
CA GLY A 221 -11.90 5.29 -23.44
C GLY A 221 -11.81 4.35 -24.65
N ASP A 222 -10.88 4.62 -25.57
CA ASP A 222 -10.56 3.74 -26.70
C ASP A 222 -10.03 2.36 -26.24
N VAL A 223 -9.19 2.35 -25.19
CA VAL A 223 -8.68 1.13 -24.57
C VAL A 223 -9.82 0.31 -23.95
N VAL A 224 -10.71 0.98 -23.21
CA VAL A 224 -11.91 0.36 -22.63
C VAL A 224 -12.81 -0.23 -23.71
N ALA A 225 -13.12 0.55 -24.74
CA ALA A 225 -13.97 0.13 -25.85
C ALA A 225 -13.39 -1.09 -26.59
N SER A 226 -12.08 -1.09 -26.84
CA SER A 226 -11.38 -2.21 -27.48
C SER A 226 -11.43 -3.48 -26.64
N PHE A 227 -11.16 -3.38 -25.33
CA PHE A 227 -11.19 -4.52 -24.42
C PHE A 227 -12.60 -5.11 -24.29
N LEU A 228 -13.62 -4.27 -24.11
CA LEU A 228 -15.02 -4.70 -24.03
C LEU A 228 -15.45 -5.41 -25.32
N HIS A 229 -15.14 -4.82 -26.48
CA HIS A 229 -15.46 -5.41 -27.78
C HIS A 229 -14.79 -6.78 -27.99
N MET A 230 -13.51 -6.91 -27.61
CA MET A 230 -12.75 -8.15 -27.83
C MET A 230 -13.22 -9.31 -26.95
N ASN A 231 -13.82 -9.00 -25.80
CA ASN A 231 -14.27 -9.99 -24.82
C ASN A 231 -15.79 -10.15 -24.77
N ASP A 232 -16.53 -9.49 -25.67
CA ASP A 232 -18.02 -9.50 -25.70
C ASP A 232 -18.64 -9.06 -24.37
N LEU A 233 -18.08 -8.00 -23.79
CA LEU A 233 -18.49 -7.42 -22.51
C LEU A 233 -19.13 -6.04 -22.70
N GLU A 234 -19.83 -5.58 -21.68
CA GLU A 234 -20.56 -4.31 -21.72
C GLU A 234 -20.07 -3.26 -20.73
N LEU A 235 -19.52 -3.70 -19.60
CA LEU A 235 -19.12 -2.81 -18.52
C LEU A 235 -17.84 -3.31 -17.85
N ILE A 236 -16.97 -2.38 -17.49
CA ILE A 236 -15.88 -2.60 -16.52
C ILE A 236 -16.28 -1.95 -15.19
N ALA A 237 -16.34 -2.73 -14.11
CA ALA A 237 -16.51 -2.23 -12.75
C ALA A 237 -15.19 -2.31 -11.98
N ARG A 238 -14.77 -1.19 -11.39
CA ARG A 238 -13.47 -1.06 -10.71
C ARG A 238 -13.52 -0.21 -9.44
N ALA A 239 -12.41 -0.12 -8.69
CA ALA A 239 -12.32 0.64 -7.43
C ALA A 239 -11.06 1.56 -7.34
N HIS A 240 -10.22 1.53 -6.29
CA HIS A 240 -8.86 2.12 -6.17
C HIS A 240 -8.67 3.66 -6.28
N GLN A 241 -9.55 4.36 -7.00
CA GLN A 241 -9.53 5.81 -7.12
C GLN A 241 -10.63 6.38 -6.26
N LEU A 242 -10.25 7.23 -5.30
CA LEU A 242 -11.19 7.97 -4.48
C LEU A 242 -12.17 8.74 -5.38
N VAL A 243 -13.46 8.53 -5.13
CA VAL A 243 -14.54 9.29 -5.76
C VAL A 243 -15.33 10.02 -4.68
N MET A 244 -15.41 11.34 -4.79
CA MET A 244 -16.07 12.18 -3.78
C MET A 244 -17.55 11.85 -3.60
N GLU A 245 -18.22 11.50 -4.70
CA GLU A 245 -19.62 11.12 -4.79
C GLU A 245 -19.86 9.61 -4.59
N GLY A 246 -18.83 8.84 -4.22
CA GLY A 246 -18.91 7.39 -3.97
C GLY A 246 -18.87 6.52 -5.23
N TYR A 247 -19.25 7.04 -6.41
CA TYR A 247 -19.04 6.34 -7.69
C TYR A 247 -18.92 7.31 -8.87
N LYS A 248 -18.23 6.88 -9.94
CA LYS A 248 -18.02 7.68 -11.16
C LYS A 248 -18.19 6.82 -12.41
N LEU A 249 -19.10 7.22 -13.28
CA LEU A 249 -19.27 6.63 -14.62
C LEU A 249 -18.38 7.37 -15.63
N MET A 250 -17.75 6.62 -16.52
CA MET A 250 -16.79 7.14 -17.49
C MET A 250 -17.02 6.53 -18.87
N PHE A 251 -16.49 7.21 -19.90
CA PHE A 251 -16.43 6.71 -21.28
C PHE A 251 -17.78 6.27 -21.88
N GLY A 252 -18.84 7.04 -21.62
CA GLY A 252 -20.18 6.67 -22.07
C GLY A 252 -20.81 5.56 -21.24
N GLU A 253 -20.51 5.54 -19.93
CA GLU A 253 -21.05 4.60 -18.93
C GLU A 253 -20.60 3.14 -19.13
N THR A 254 -19.51 2.92 -19.89
CA THR A 254 -18.92 1.59 -20.09
C THR A 254 -17.82 1.25 -19.08
N LEU A 255 -17.47 2.20 -18.21
CA LEU A 255 -16.61 1.97 -17.04
C LEU A 255 -17.23 2.67 -15.82
N VAL A 256 -17.25 1.97 -14.69
CA VAL A 256 -17.64 2.52 -13.39
C VAL A 256 -16.52 2.32 -12.36
N THR A 257 -16.19 3.40 -11.66
CA THR A 257 -15.41 3.35 -10.42
C THR A 257 -16.37 3.39 -9.23
N VAL A 258 -16.30 2.41 -8.33
CA VAL A 258 -17.09 2.31 -7.10
C VAL A 258 -16.16 2.49 -5.90
N TRP A 259 -16.55 3.31 -4.94
CA TRP A 259 -15.79 3.61 -3.74
C TRP A 259 -16.65 3.39 -2.49
N SER A 260 -16.20 2.53 -1.57
CA SER A 260 -17.03 2.08 -0.44
C SER A 260 -16.51 2.52 0.95
N ALA A 261 -15.54 3.43 1.02
CA ALA A 261 -14.98 3.98 2.25
C ALA A 261 -15.36 5.47 2.43
N PRO A 262 -16.46 5.80 3.13
CA PRO A 262 -16.91 7.18 3.30
C PRO A 262 -15.97 7.96 4.22
N ASN A 263 -15.88 9.28 4.04
CA ASN A 263 -14.95 10.16 4.74
C ASN A 263 -13.55 9.53 4.86
N TYR A 264 -13.00 9.10 3.73
CA TYR A 264 -11.77 8.30 3.66
C TYR A 264 -10.65 8.88 4.52
N CYS A 265 -9.87 8.00 5.16
CA CYS A 265 -8.85 8.37 6.13
C CYS A 265 -9.36 9.30 7.25
N TYR A 266 -10.67 9.24 7.53
CA TYR A 266 -11.39 10.07 8.51
C TYR A 266 -11.34 11.57 8.23
N ARG A 267 -11.04 11.99 7.00
CA ARG A 267 -10.78 13.41 6.67
C ARG A 267 -11.16 13.87 5.27
N CYS A 268 -11.32 12.97 4.31
CA CYS A 268 -11.52 13.34 2.90
C CYS A 268 -12.90 13.94 2.64
N GLY A 269 -13.91 13.62 3.47
CA GLY A 269 -15.26 14.18 3.35
C GLY A 269 -16.07 13.67 2.15
N ASN A 270 -15.61 12.62 1.47
CA ASN A 270 -16.38 11.92 0.44
C ASN A 270 -17.52 11.09 1.04
N VAL A 271 -18.52 10.77 0.22
CA VAL A 271 -19.49 9.69 0.52
C VAL A 271 -19.00 8.36 -0.05
N ALA A 272 -19.67 7.27 0.30
CA ALA A 272 -19.43 5.95 -0.26
C ALA A 272 -20.65 5.46 -1.04
N ALA A 273 -20.43 4.48 -1.92
CA ALA A 273 -21.46 3.79 -2.64
C ALA A 273 -21.22 2.27 -2.68
N ILE A 274 -22.31 1.54 -2.88
CA ILE A 274 -22.32 0.16 -3.39
C ILE A 274 -23.16 0.10 -4.66
N LEU A 275 -22.80 -0.79 -5.59
CA LEU A 275 -23.52 -1.00 -6.84
C LEU A 275 -24.27 -2.33 -6.79
N GLU A 276 -25.60 -2.27 -6.77
CA GLU A 276 -26.46 -3.44 -6.83
C GLU A 276 -26.83 -3.76 -8.28
N LEU A 277 -26.67 -5.02 -8.64
CA LEU A 277 -27.11 -5.61 -9.90
C LEU A 277 -28.22 -6.61 -9.61
N ASP A 278 -29.39 -6.38 -10.20
CA ASP A 278 -30.50 -7.34 -10.13
C ASP A 278 -30.35 -8.49 -11.14
N ASP A 279 -31.32 -9.40 -11.18
CA ASP A 279 -31.35 -10.56 -12.09
C ASP A 279 -31.32 -10.18 -13.59
N GLN A 280 -31.53 -8.92 -13.93
CA GLN A 280 -31.48 -8.39 -15.30
C GLN A 280 -30.26 -7.48 -15.53
N LEU A 281 -29.33 -7.43 -14.55
CA LEU A 281 -28.18 -6.53 -14.50
C LEU A 281 -28.55 -5.04 -14.52
N ASN A 282 -29.76 -4.67 -14.08
CA ASN A 282 -30.08 -3.27 -13.86
C ASN A 282 -29.24 -2.75 -12.68
N GLN A 283 -28.64 -1.58 -12.88
CA GLN A 283 -27.70 -0.97 -11.93
C GLN A 283 -28.45 -0.05 -10.97
N THR A 284 -28.26 -0.25 -9.67
CA THR A 284 -28.71 0.67 -8.62
C THR A 284 -27.56 1.04 -7.70
N TYR A 285 -27.26 2.34 -7.59
CA TYR A 285 -26.24 2.84 -6.67
C TYR A 285 -26.87 3.24 -5.34
N LYS A 286 -26.43 2.62 -4.24
CA LYS A 286 -26.82 3.02 -2.89
C LYS A 286 -25.68 3.81 -2.25
N ILE A 287 -25.93 5.10 -2.01
CA ILE A 287 -25.00 6.03 -1.37
C ILE A 287 -25.16 5.96 0.15
N PHE A 288 -24.06 6.03 0.90
CA PHE A 288 -24.07 6.13 2.36
C PHE A 288 -22.93 7.00 2.89
N ASP A 289 -23.20 7.62 4.04
CA ASP A 289 -22.26 8.46 4.79
C ASP A 289 -21.44 7.63 5.78
N ALA A 290 -20.41 8.26 6.34
CA ALA A 290 -19.59 7.64 7.39
C ALA A 290 -20.43 7.30 8.63
N ALA A 291 -20.19 6.12 9.19
CA ALA A 291 -20.82 5.67 10.41
C ALA A 291 -20.47 6.61 11.56
N THR A 292 -21.45 6.90 12.42
CA THR A 292 -21.18 7.57 13.69
C THR A 292 -20.27 6.68 14.54
N GLU A 293 -19.05 7.16 14.81
CA GLU A 293 -18.10 6.44 15.65
C GLU A 293 -18.69 6.14 17.04
N PRO A 294 -18.42 4.95 17.62
CA PRO A 294 -18.87 4.66 18.97
C PRO A 294 -18.27 5.66 19.98
N PRO A 295 -19.08 6.22 20.90
CA PRO A 295 -18.56 7.12 21.92
C PRO A 295 -17.59 6.37 22.85
N GLY A 296 -16.30 6.74 22.80
CA GLY A 296 -15.25 6.15 23.63
C GLY A 296 -13.94 5.88 22.90
N LEU A 297 -13.93 5.93 21.57
CA LEU A 297 -12.74 5.96 20.75
C LEU A 297 -12.12 7.36 20.75
N VAL A 298 -11.52 7.72 21.88
CA VAL A 298 -10.59 8.85 21.92
C VAL A 298 -9.47 8.52 20.95
N SER A 299 -9.26 9.41 19.99
CA SER A 299 -8.13 9.46 19.06
C SER A 299 -6.89 8.80 19.68
N VAL A 300 -6.52 7.63 19.17
CA VAL A 300 -5.21 7.09 19.46
C VAL A 300 -4.22 7.97 18.69
N SER A 301 -3.78 9.05 19.33
CA SER A 301 -2.71 9.89 18.84
C SER A 301 -1.41 9.09 18.91
N PHE A 302 -1.10 8.32 17.87
CA PHE A 302 0.27 7.93 17.59
C PHE A 302 0.83 8.85 16.50
N CYS A 303 1.82 9.63 16.93
CA CYS A 303 2.88 10.24 16.14
C CYS A 303 2.43 10.92 14.83
N ASN A 304 2.02 12.18 14.95
CA ASN A 304 2.35 13.15 13.89
C ASN A 304 3.85 12.99 13.56
N GLY A 305 4.15 12.57 12.33
CA GLY A 305 5.38 13.01 11.68
C GLY A 305 5.46 14.54 11.75
N PRO A 306 6.65 15.13 11.80
CA PRO A 306 6.82 16.52 12.20
C PRO A 306 5.97 17.43 11.31
N ASN A 307 5.17 18.26 11.97
CA ASN A 307 4.35 19.34 11.42
C ASN A 307 4.91 19.90 10.10
N LYS A 308 4.20 19.64 9.01
CA LYS A 308 4.07 20.63 7.94
C LYS A 308 2.62 21.08 7.95
N SER A 309 2.40 22.33 8.31
CA SER A 309 1.23 23.08 7.86
C SER A 309 1.26 23.06 6.33
N ALA A 310 0.51 22.15 5.73
CA ALA A 310 0.27 22.13 4.31
C ALA A 310 -1.18 22.57 4.09
N SER A 311 -1.31 23.75 3.49
CA SER A 311 -2.43 24.08 2.62
C SER A 311 -2.74 22.91 1.69
N MET A 312 -4.05 22.70 1.41
CA MET A 312 -4.61 21.73 0.47
C MET A 312 -3.69 21.44 -0.72
N ASP A 313 -3.23 20.20 -0.82
CA ASP A 313 -2.75 19.59 -2.05
C ASP A 313 -3.45 18.22 -2.18
N PHE A 314 -4.31 18.08 -3.20
CA PHE A 314 -5.02 16.85 -3.59
C PHE A 314 -4.09 15.66 -3.93
N ASN A 315 -2.76 15.85 -3.88
CA ASN A 315 -1.75 14.83 -4.19
C ASN A 315 -1.36 13.93 -3.00
N THR A 316 -2.03 14.02 -1.85
CA THR A 316 -1.73 13.17 -0.67
C THR A 316 -2.57 11.89 -0.56
N GLU A 317 -3.37 11.59 -1.58
CA GLU A 317 -4.35 10.48 -1.60
C GLU A 317 -4.08 9.43 -2.68
N LEU A 318 -3.09 9.65 -3.55
CA LEU A 318 -2.69 8.67 -4.54
C LEU A 318 -1.74 7.65 -3.90
N ASP A 319 -2.17 6.40 -3.78
CA ASP A 319 -1.26 5.34 -3.36
C ASP A 319 -0.18 5.12 -4.42
N THR A 320 1.05 4.90 -3.95
CA THR A 320 2.24 4.75 -4.79
C THR A 320 2.92 3.44 -4.46
N GLN A 321 3.36 2.70 -5.47
CA GLN A 321 4.12 1.48 -5.20
C GLN A 321 5.52 1.85 -4.66
N PRO A 322 5.98 1.24 -3.56
CA PRO A 322 7.35 1.40 -3.08
C PRO A 322 8.34 0.97 -4.17
N GLN A 323 9.33 1.81 -4.48
CA GLN A 323 10.34 1.47 -5.48
C GLN A 323 11.22 0.31 -5.00
N ALA A 324 11.32 -0.74 -5.83
CA ALA A 324 12.18 -1.90 -5.61
C ALA A 324 13.67 -1.50 -5.66
N SER A 325 14.43 -1.83 -4.62
CA SER A 325 15.88 -1.91 -4.72
C SER A 325 16.26 -3.24 -5.40
N THR A 326 16.44 -3.25 -6.72
CA THR A 326 16.87 -4.44 -7.46
C THR A 326 18.39 -4.64 -7.40
N SER A 327 18.81 -5.77 -6.83
CA SER A 327 20.15 -6.33 -6.96
C SER A 327 20.34 -6.97 -8.34
N GLY A 328 21.48 -6.73 -8.99
CA GLY A 328 21.96 -7.60 -10.07
C GLY A 328 22.15 -7.02 -11.49
N ALA A 329 22.37 -5.72 -11.69
CA ALA A 329 23.04 -5.18 -12.88
C ALA A 329 23.57 -3.78 -12.57
N SER A 330 24.78 -3.44 -13.04
CA SER A 330 25.52 -2.18 -12.80
C SER A 330 24.63 -0.93 -12.58
N VAL A 331 24.31 -0.66 -11.30
CA VAL A 331 23.52 0.51 -10.88
C VAL A 331 24.45 1.71 -10.84
N THR A 332 24.23 2.68 -11.72
CA THR A 332 24.70 4.04 -11.49
C THR A 332 23.78 4.65 -10.45
N ILE A 333 24.17 4.53 -9.17
CA ILE A 333 23.43 5.05 -8.03
C ILE A 333 23.45 6.58 -8.14
N GLY A 334 22.29 7.20 -8.33
CA GLY A 334 22.15 8.66 -8.26
C GLY A 334 22.59 9.21 -6.89
N PRO A 335 22.76 10.53 -6.74
CA PRO A 335 23.40 11.11 -5.56
C PRO A 335 22.65 10.74 -4.25
N PHE A 336 23.39 10.25 -3.26
CA PHE A 336 22.90 9.91 -1.92
C PHE A 336 23.39 10.91 -0.88
N THR A 337 22.76 10.91 0.30
CA THR A 337 23.09 11.85 1.38
C THR A 337 23.82 11.15 2.51
N LEU A 338 25.00 11.63 2.87
CA LEU A 338 25.74 11.23 4.07
C LEU A 338 25.58 12.29 5.15
N PHE A 339 25.18 11.88 6.35
CA PHE A 339 25.19 12.76 7.52
C PHE A 339 26.58 12.82 8.13
N CYS A 340 27.15 14.02 8.14
CA CYS A 340 28.48 14.32 8.64
C CYS A 340 28.38 15.04 9.98
N LEU A 341 29.32 14.76 10.87
CA LEU A 341 29.47 15.46 12.14
C LEU A 341 30.92 15.91 12.31
N VAL A 342 31.11 17.14 12.77
CA VAL A 342 32.45 17.63 13.14
C VAL A 342 32.83 17.03 14.48
N HIS A 343 34.01 16.43 14.57
CA HIS A 343 34.48 15.78 15.80
C HIS A 343 34.48 16.78 16.98
N GLY A 344 33.81 16.39 18.08
CA GLY A 344 33.61 17.24 19.26
C GLY A 344 32.39 18.16 19.19
N GLY A 345 31.59 18.11 18.12
CA GLY A 345 30.29 18.80 18.04
C GLY A 345 29.12 17.95 18.54
N SER A 346 28.06 18.59 19.05
CA SER A 346 26.80 17.91 19.43
C SER A 346 26.04 17.36 18.22
N LEU A 347 25.19 16.35 18.44
CA LEU A 347 24.33 15.72 17.41
C LEU A 347 23.48 16.70 16.63
N GLU A 348 23.00 17.76 17.28
CA GLU A 348 22.15 18.78 16.65
C GLU A 348 22.89 19.52 15.52
N ASN A 349 24.22 19.48 15.52
CA ASN A 349 25.07 20.11 14.52
C ASN A 349 25.46 19.18 13.36
N ALA A 350 24.96 17.94 13.36
CA ALA A 350 25.12 17.03 12.22
C ALA A 350 24.45 17.62 10.97
N PHE A 351 25.13 17.50 9.84
CA PHE A 351 24.67 18.13 8.61
C PHE A 351 24.71 17.16 7.42
N PRO A 352 23.73 17.24 6.50
CA PRO A 352 23.67 16.38 5.34
C PRO A 352 24.63 16.86 4.25
N VAL A 353 25.35 15.94 3.64
CA VAL A 353 26.19 16.18 2.46
C VAL A 353 25.75 15.25 1.35
N LYS A 354 25.31 15.82 0.22
CA LYS A 354 24.96 15.04 -0.97
C LYS A 354 26.24 14.65 -1.72
N THR A 355 26.36 13.38 -2.09
CA THR A 355 27.49 12.85 -2.84
C THR A 355 27.04 11.78 -3.82
N ASP A 356 27.80 11.59 -4.90
CA ASP A 356 27.59 10.49 -5.84
C ASP A 356 28.43 9.27 -5.42
N LYS A 357 28.04 8.07 -5.86
CA LYS A 357 28.82 6.84 -5.63
C LYS A 357 30.18 6.90 -6.30
N ASN A 358 30.28 7.57 -7.44
CA ASN A 358 31.52 7.71 -8.18
C ASN A 358 32.31 8.97 -7.76
N ALA A 359 31.82 9.74 -6.77
CA ALA A 359 32.51 10.92 -6.31
C ALA A 359 33.82 10.54 -5.60
N THR A 360 34.89 11.23 -5.98
CA THR A 360 36.18 11.09 -5.31
C THR A 360 36.10 11.62 -3.89
N ILE A 361 37.00 11.14 -3.02
CA ILE A 361 37.14 11.67 -1.66
C ILE A 361 37.42 13.18 -1.66
N GLY A 362 38.13 13.68 -2.67
CA GLY A 362 38.37 15.11 -2.84
C GLY A 362 37.09 15.91 -3.10
N GLU A 363 36.22 15.42 -3.98
CA GLU A 363 34.92 16.04 -4.27
C GLU A 363 34.01 16.04 -3.05
N PHE A 364 33.99 14.94 -2.29
CA PHE A 364 33.22 14.86 -1.06
C PHE A 364 33.72 15.82 0.03
N LYS A 365 35.05 15.93 0.21
CA LYS A 365 35.66 16.90 1.14
C LYS A 365 35.33 18.35 0.75
N ASN A 366 35.29 18.65 -0.55
CA ASN A 366 34.88 19.96 -1.03
C ASN A 366 33.39 20.24 -0.75
N ALA A 367 32.51 19.23 -0.88
CA ALA A 367 31.10 19.36 -0.53
C ALA A 367 30.88 19.61 0.98
N ILE A 368 31.67 18.96 1.84
CA ILE A 368 31.69 19.24 3.29
C ILE A 368 32.09 20.69 3.55
N LYS A 369 33.18 21.16 2.93
CA LYS A 369 33.64 22.56 3.07
C LYS A 369 32.59 23.57 2.63
N ALA A 370 31.86 23.30 1.55
CA ALA A 370 30.82 24.18 1.05
C ALA A 370 29.65 24.31 2.04
N MET A 371 29.27 23.21 2.71
CA MET A 371 28.19 23.22 3.71
C MET A 371 28.60 23.85 5.05
N LYS A 372 29.89 23.79 5.40
CA LYS A 372 30.45 24.31 6.65
C LYS A 372 31.59 25.29 6.40
N SER A 373 31.34 26.28 5.54
CA SER A 373 32.34 27.27 5.12
C SER A 373 32.94 28.07 6.28
N ASN A 374 32.16 28.31 7.34
CA ASN A 374 32.62 29.04 8.52
C ASN A 374 33.61 28.24 9.39
N GLU A 375 33.58 26.90 9.30
CA GLU A 375 34.42 26.00 10.11
C GLU A 375 35.63 25.49 9.31
N PHE A 376 35.48 25.30 7.99
CA PHE A 376 36.50 24.70 7.14
C PHE A 376 36.94 25.56 5.94
N GLY A 377 36.41 26.78 5.77
CA GLY A 377 36.68 27.61 4.59
C GLY A 377 38.16 27.83 4.31
N ASP A 378 38.95 28.06 5.35
CA ASP A 378 40.39 28.37 5.28
C ASP A 378 41.30 27.11 5.34
N ILE A 379 40.72 25.91 5.38
CA ILE A 379 41.44 24.65 5.50
C ILE A 379 41.46 23.94 4.14
N ASP A 380 42.63 23.60 3.61
CA ASP A 380 42.72 22.82 2.37
C ASP A 380 41.97 21.48 2.51
N ALA A 381 41.20 21.11 1.49
CA ALA A 381 40.30 19.94 1.56
C ALA A 381 41.09 18.64 1.82
N ASP A 382 42.30 18.53 1.26
CA ASP A 382 43.21 17.40 1.46
C ASP A 382 43.59 17.19 2.93
N LYS A 383 43.62 18.26 3.74
CA LYS A 383 43.91 18.22 5.17
C LYS A 383 42.76 17.69 6.02
N LEU A 384 41.52 17.66 5.53
CA LEU A 384 40.41 17.06 6.30
C LEU A 384 40.60 15.55 6.43
N MET A 385 40.42 15.01 7.63
CA MET A 385 40.41 13.55 7.87
C MET A 385 38.96 13.09 8.06
N LEU A 386 38.57 12.03 7.35
CA LEU A 386 37.22 11.46 7.36
C LEU A 386 37.26 10.07 7.99
N TRP A 387 36.37 9.84 8.97
CA TRP A 387 36.27 8.57 9.69
C TRP A 387 34.88 7.96 9.52
N LYS A 388 34.81 6.66 9.23
CA LYS A 388 33.55 5.92 9.06
C LYS A 388 32.96 5.49 10.41
N ARG A 389 31.66 5.70 10.59
CA ARG A 389 30.88 5.15 11.71
C ARG A 389 29.50 4.68 11.28
N GLN A 390 29.01 3.63 11.94
CA GLN A 390 27.64 3.13 11.78
C GLN A 390 27.13 2.74 13.18
N PHE A 391 26.44 3.67 13.85
CA PHE A 391 25.72 3.41 15.10
C PHE A 391 24.37 4.12 15.09
N GLU A 392 23.39 3.47 15.70
CA GLU A 392 22.09 4.06 16.03
C GLU A 392 22.27 4.91 17.29
N LEU A 393 21.99 6.21 17.21
CA LEU A 393 22.32 7.17 18.26
C LEU A 393 21.18 7.27 19.27
N LEU A 394 21.48 6.98 20.53
CA LEU A 394 20.51 7.00 21.62
C LEU A 394 20.58 8.30 22.45
N SER A 395 21.71 9.05 22.47
CA SER A 395 21.81 10.37 23.15
C SER A 395 23.05 11.21 22.76
N GLU A 396 23.11 12.49 23.17
CA GLU A 396 24.28 13.39 22.95
C GLU A 396 25.55 13.01 23.74
N ALA A 397 25.42 12.32 24.87
CA ALA A 397 26.55 11.95 25.74
C ALA A 397 27.50 10.91 25.09
N ASP A 398 26.99 10.15 24.12
CA ASP A 398 27.72 9.07 23.42
C ASP A 398 28.81 9.59 22.45
N ILE A 399 28.91 10.92 22.26
CA ILE A 399 29.88 11.58 21.35
C ILE A 399 31.05 12.19 22.10
N GLU A 400 30.83 12.73 23.29
CA GLU A 400 31.90 13.31 24.11
C GLU A 400 32.82 12.24 24.72
N ASP A 401 32.26 11.06 25.01
CA ASP A 401 33.01 9.86 25.36
C ASP A 401 32.71 8.77 24.31
N LEU A 402 33.55 8.68 23.28
CA LEU A 402 33.46 7.62 22.25
C LEU A 402 33.68 6.20 22.84
N GLY A 403 33.71 6.03 24.17
CA GLY A 403 33.32 4.80 24.86
C GLY A 403 34.19 3.58 24.54
N GLY A 404 35.44 3.79 24.14
CA GLY A 404 36.34 2.72 23.69
C GLY A 404 35.90 2.07 22.36
N VAL A 405 34.97 2.67 21.63
CA VAL A 405 34.53 2.16 20.33
C VAL A 405 35.68 2.34 19.34
N LYS A 406 36.13 1.26 18.70
CA LYS A 406 37.24 1.28 17.74
C LYS A 406 36.85 2.06 16.47
N ILE A 407 37.43 3.24 16.25
CA ILE A 407 37.22 4.01 14.99
C ILE A 407 37.78 3.15 13.85
N ILE A 408 36.95 2.93 12.82
CA ILE A 408 37.35 2.18 11.64
C ILE A 408 38.11 3.14 10.71
N ASP A 409 39.11 2.61 10.01
CA ASP A 409 40.10 3.33 9.22
C ASP A 409 39.51 4.43 8.29
N PRO A 410 40.34 5.40 7.87
CA PRO A 410 39.93 6.45 6.94
C PRO A 410 39.31 5.87 5.66
N THR A 411 38.18 6.44 5.23
CA THR A 411 37.51 6.01 3.99
C THR A 411 38.40 6.36 2.79
N ALA A 412 38.99 5.35 2.15
CA ALA A 412 39.88 5.53 1.01
C ALA A 412 39.12 5.86 -0.30
N GLU A 413 37.87 5.37 -0.40
CA GLU A 413 36.95 5.63 -1.51
C GLU A 413 35.49 5.62 -1.02
N ILE A 414 34.67 6.62 -1.40
CA ILE A 414 33.27 6.73 -0.92
C ILE A 414 32.39 5.62 -1.50
N GLY A 415 32.61 5.27 -2.77
CA GLY A 415 31.79 4.30 -3.50
C GLY A 415 31.90 2.86 -2.99
N GLU A 416 33.09 2.45 -2.54
CA GLU A 416 33.31 1.13 -1.92
C GLU A 416 32.75 1.07 -0.50
N GLU A 417 32.86 2.16 0.26
CA GLU A 417 32.54 2.18 1.68
C GLU A 417 31.05 2.35 1.99
N PHE A 418 30.29 3.02 1.12
CA PHE A 418 28.86 3.32 1.29
C PHE A 418 28.00 2.78 0.13
N GLY A 419 28.34 1.60 -0.38
CA GLY A 419 27.69 0.98 -1.54
C GLY A 419 26.20 0.64 -1.40
N ALA A 420 25.62 0.75 -0.20
CA ALA A 420 24.19 0.62 0.09
C ALA A 420 23.64 1.94 0.64
N LEU A 421 22.35 2.22 0.42
CA LEU A 421 21.69 3.44 0.92
C LEU A 421 21.88 3.56 2.44
N PRO A 422 22.51 4.65 2.92
CA PRO A 422 22.78 4.82 4.34
C PRO A 422 21.46 4.90 5.14
N PRO A 423 21.36 4.27 6.33
CA PRO A 423 20.16 4.38 7.16
C PRO A 423 19.84 5.84 7.48
N LYS A 424 18.56 6.24 7.36
CA LYS A 424 18.11 7.65 7.47
C LYS A 424 18.32 8.30 8.85
N ARG A 425 18.87 7.59 9.85
CA ARG A 425 18.96 8.01 11.26
C ARG A 425 20.35 7.82 11.90
N HIS A 426 21.40 7.79 11.10
CA HIS A 426 22.76 7.51 11.59
C HIS A 426 23.72 8.64 11.20
N ILE A 427 24.77 8.83 12.01
CA ILE A 427 25.94 9.63 11.60
C ILE A 427 26.88 8.70 10.86
N HIS A 428 27.22 9.07 9.64
CA HIS A 428 27.94 8.22 8.70
C HIS A 428 29.44 8.56 8.66
N VAL A 429 29.75 9.86 8.77
CA VAL A 429 31.11 10.38 8.66
C VAL A 429 31.39 11.34 9.81
N ILE A 430 32.50 11.11 10.52
CA ILE A 430 33.06 12.09 11.44
C ILE A 430 34.20 12.82 10.74
N VAL A 431 34.11 14.15 10.70
CA VAL A 431 35.10 15.03 10.07
C VAL A 431 35.99 15.61 11.17
N THR A 432 37.29 15.35 11.06
CA THR A 432 38.30 15.90 11.98
C THR A 432 39.25 16.83 11.22
N CYS A 433 39.56 17.98 11.80
CA CYS A 433 40.73 18.76 11.42
C CYS A 433 41.99 18.09 11.98
N PRO A 434 43.12 18.09 11.26
CA PRO A 434 44.41 17.73 11.85
C PRO A 434 44.68 18.66 13.04
N PRO A 435 45.32 18.16 14.10
CA PRO A 435 45.77 19.03 15.18
C PRO A 435 46.70 20.11 14.59
N HIS A 436 46.47 21.38 14.95
CA HIS A 436 47.45 22.43 14.70
C HIS A 436 48.79 21.98 15.29
N LYS A 437 49.81 21.85 14.42
CA LYS A 437 51.19 21.68 14.89
C LYS A 437 51.71 22.96 15.52
#